data_AF-A0A954NVU2-F1
#
_entry.id   AF-A0A954NVU2-F1
#
_cell.length_a   1.000
_cell.length_b   1.000
_cell.length_c   1.000
_cell.angle_alpha   90.00
_cell.angle_beta   90.00
_cell.angle_gamma   90.00
#
_symmetry.space_group_name_H-M   'P 1'
#
loop_
_entity.id
_entity.type
_entity.pdbx_description
1 polymer ?
#
loop_
_entity_poly.entity_id
_entity_poly.type
_entity_poly.pdbx_seq_one_letter_code
_entity_poly.pdbx_strand_id
1 'polypeptide(L)' 'TSSEFGTFYEKCPVLKEEDESLRLSRCLLVDLTGRVIQQGLELLGIQTCEQM' A
#
# COMPACT_ATOMS: atom_id res chain seq x y z
N THR A 1 7.46 -6.30 7.46
CA THR A 1 7.43 -7.28 6.35
C THR A 1 5.98 -7.52 5.95
N SER A 2 5.63 -7.96 4.73
CA SER A 2 4.27 -7.89 4.14
C SER A 2 3.06 -8.21 5.04
N SER A 3 3.22 -9.04 6.07
CA SER A 3 2.24 -9.33 7.13
C SER A 3 1.78 -8.10 7.93
N GLU A 4 2.68 -7.16 8.20
CA GLU A 4 2.38 -5.91 8.93
C GLU A 4 1.54 -4.96 8.07
N PHE A 5 1.81 -4.91 6.77
CA PHE A 5 1.01 -4.12 5.83
C PHE A 5 -0.41 -4.68 5.67
N GLY A 6 -0.56 -6.01 5.62
CA GLY A 6 -1.89 -6.65 5.63
C GLY A 6 -2.69 -6.29 6.88
N THR A 7 -2.05 -6.35 8.05
CA THR A 7 -2.69 -5.95 9.32
C THR A 7 -3.06 -4.47 9.34
N PHE A 8 -2.22 -3.60 8.77
CA PHE A 8 -2.50 -2.17 8.65
C PHE A 8 -3.68 -1.89 7.71
N TYR A 9 -3.73 -2.54 6.55
CA TYR A 9 -4.80 -2.36 5.58
C TYR A 9 -6.16 -2.85 6.11
N GLU A 10 -6.17 -3.96 6.86
CA GLU A 10 -7.40 -4.46 7.51
C GLU A 10 -7.87 -3.59 8.67
N LYS A 11 -6.95 -3.09 9.50
CA LYS A 11 -7.29 -2.34 10.71
C LYS A 11 -7.50 -0.84 10.49
N CYS A 12 -6.91 -0.27 9.44
CA CYS A 12 -6.97 1.17 9.16
C CYS A 12 -7.71 1.43 7.84
N PRO A 13 -9.00 1.82 7.87
CA PRO A 13 -9.72 2.21 6.68
C PRO A 13 -9.07 3.44 6.04
N VAL A 14 -8.47 3.28 4.86
CA VAL A 14 -7.80 4.38 4.15
C VAL A 14 -8.80 5.29 3.43
N LEU A 15 -9.93 4.77 2.98
CA LEU A 15 -10.93 5.52 2.21
C LEU A 15 -12.09 6.07 3.05
N LYS A 16 -12.29 5.56 4.28
CA LYS A 16 -13.41 5.93 5.15
C LYS A 16 -13.02 6.84 6.33
N GLU A 17 -11.79 7.34 6.35
CA GLU A 17 -11.32 8.22 7.43
C GLU A 17 -11.86 9.63 7.23
N GLU A 18 -12.50 10.19 8.26
CA GLU A 18 -13.11 11.54 8.22
C GLU A 18 -12.05 12.66 8.24
N ASP A 19 -10.88 12.39 8.80
CA ASP A 19 -9.75 13.33 8.80
C ASP A 19 -8.98 13.24 7.47
N GLU A 20 -9.09 14.28 6.66
CA GLU A 20 -8.43 14.38 5.35
C GLU A 20 -6.89 14.31 5.42
N SER A 21 -6.27 14.82 6.49
CA SER A 21 -4.81 14.81 6.65
C SER A 21 -4.32 13.39 6.94
N LEU A 22 -5.02 12.68 7.82
CA LEU A 22 -4.77 11.26 8.08
C LEU A 22 -5.05 10.40 6.85
N ARG A 23 -6.12 10.69 6.10
CA ARG A 23 -6.47 10.00 4.85
C ARG A 23 -5.36 10.14 3.80
N LEU A 24 -4.88 11.36 3.56
CA LEU A 24 -3.77 11.64 2.64
C LEU A 24 -2.48 10.93 3.05
N SER A 25 -2.12 11.01 4.34
CA SER A 25 -0.94 10.34 4.88
C SER A 25 -0.99 8.82 4.65
N ARG A 26 -2.12 8.18 4.96
CA ARG A 26 -2.31 6.74 4.74
C ARG A 26 -2.32 6.36 3.26
N CYS A 27 -2.91 7.19 2.41
CA CYS A 27 -2.93 6.96 0.95
C CYS A 27 -1.50 6.99 0.37
N LEU A 28 -0.69 7.97 0.78
CA LEU A 28 0.72 8.05 0.40
C LEU A 28 1.53 6.85 0.89
N LEU A 29 1.24 6.37 2.10
CA LEU A 29 1.94 5.23 2.70
C LEU A 29 1.62 3.92 1.94
N VAL A 30 0.36 3.72 1.56
CA VAL A 30 -0.06 2.58 0.73
C VAL A 30 0.53 2.66 -0.67
N ASP A 31 0.49 3.83 -1.32
CA ASP A 31 1.08 4.05 -2.65
C ASP A 31 2.59 3.76 -2.66
N LEU A 32 3.32 4.31 -1.69
CA LEU A 32 4.76 4.07 -1.57
C LEU A 32 5.07 2.57 -1.33
N THR A 33 4.28 1.91 -0.48
CA THR A 33 4.45 0.47 -0.22
C THR A 33 4.20 -0.36 -1.48
N GLY A 34 3.17 -0.01 -2.26
CA GLY A 34 2.87 -0.64 -3.55
C GLY A 34 4.04 -0.51 -4.54
N ARG A 35 4.60 0.71 -4.67
CA ARG A 35 5.77 0.96 -5.55
C ARG A 35 7.01 0.16 -5.15
N VAL A 36 7.29 0.05 -3.84
CA VAL A 36 8.42 -0.74 -3.35
C VAL A 36 8.24 -2.23 -3.65
N ILE A 37 7.02 -2.75 -3.48
CA ILE A 37 6.69 -4.14 -3.81
C ILE A 37 6.81 -4.37 -5.32
N GLN A 38 6.27 -3.47 -6.14
CA GLN A 38 6.38 -3.52 -7.60
C GLN A 38 7.84 -3.54 -8.04
N GLN A 39 8.66 -2.62 -7.53
CA GLN A 39 10.08 -2.56 -7.85
C GLN A 39 10.82 -3.82 -7.41
N GLY A 40 10.52 -4.36 -6.22
CA GLY A 40 11.09 -5.62 -5.75
C GLY A 40 10.75 -6.80 -6.64
N LEU A 41 9.52 -6.86 -7.14
CA LEU A 41 9.05 -7.93 -8.04
C LEU A 41 9.64 -7.76 -9.45
N GLU A 42 9.76 -6.54 -9.97
CA GLU A 42 10.46 -6.23 -11.23
C GLU A 42 11.92 -6.68 -11.18
N LEU A 43 12.63 -6.42 -10.08
CA LEU A 43 14.02 -6.86 -9.89
C LEU A 43 14.16 -8.40 -9.90
N LEU A 44 13.10 -9.11 -9.51
CA LEU A 44 13.04 -10.57 -9.57
C LEU A 44 12.56 -11.11 -10.93
N GLY A 45 12.25 -10.22 -11.89
CA GLY A 45 11.71 -10.58 -13.21
C GLY A 45 10.24 -11.01 -13.18
N ILE A 46 9.51 -10.68 -12.11
CA ILE A 46 8.10 -11.02 -11.93
C ILE A 46 7.27 -9.79 -12.33
N GLN A 47 6.45 -9.92 -13.38
CA GLN A 47 5.51 -8.87 -13.76
C GLN A 47 4.39 -8.76 -12.73
N THR A 48 4.18 -7.54 -12.23
CA THR A 48 3.07 -7.21 -11.34
C THR A 48 1.88 -6.66 -12.13
N CYS A 49 0.66 -7.09 -11.78
CA CYS A 49 -0.56 -6.47 -12.29
C CYS A 49 -0.75 -5.08 -11.64
N GLU A 50 -1.02 -4.04 -12.44
CA GLU A 50 -1.28 -2.68 -11.95
C GLU A 50 -2.61 -2.53 -11.19
N GLN A 51 -3.49 -3.54 -11.27
CA GLN A 51 -4.75 -3.60 -10.53
C GLN A 51 -4.93 -4.99 -9.91
N MET A 52 -5.25 -5.00 -8.62
CA MET A 52 -5.89 -6.11 -7.91
C MET A 52 -7.28 -5.67 -7.47
#